data_AF-A0A2N3BXA3-F1
#
_entry.id   AF-A0A2N3BXA3-F1
#
_cell.length_a   1.000
_cell.length_b   1.000
_cell.length_c   1.000
_cell.angle_alpha   90.00
_cell.angle_beta   90.00
_cell.angle_gamma   90.00
#
_symmetry.space_group_name_H-M   'P 1'
#
loop_
_entity.id
_entity.type
_entity.pdbx_description
1 polymer ?
#
loop_
_entity_poly.entity_id
_entity_poly.type
_entity_poly.pdbx_seq_one_letter_code
_entity_poly.pdbx_strand_id
1 'polypeptide(L)'
;VMIISFDPVVFTYIDGLLFVVASALVGSVGTIYQRQIRNVGVFELQAWVAVAAAPLMLGASLVFEGNLVGTMMTATLLQWSGVFYVAFASSLVGHAGIYYLLQRYEVTQTAPLTLLAPVFTVFFAVTLLGELLTTRMIVGALVALTGVLVVSIRQKRIVDTGF
;
A
#
# COMPACT_ATOMS: atom_id res chain seq x y z
N VAL A 1 4.01 -13.96 8.21
CA VAL A 1 4.02 -13.07 9.39
C VAL A 1 4.72 -13.74 10.57
N MET A 2 4.17 -14.81 11.15
CA MET A 2 4.78 -15.45 12.34
C MET A 2 6.25 -15.89 12.16
N ILE A 3 6.59 -16.48 11.01
CA ILE A 3 7.96 -16.97 10.71
C ILE A 3 8.97 -15.83 10.43
N ILE A 4 8.48 -14.64 10.05
CA ILE A 4 9.33 -13.46 9.72
C ILE A 4 9.42 -12.51 10.92
N SER A 5 8.36 -12.44 11.75
CA SER A 5 8.21 -11.46 12.83
C SER A 5 8.53 -11.98 14.24
N PHE A 6 8.59 -13.29 14.48
CA PHE A 6 9.02 -13.83 15.79
C PHE A 6 10.55 -13.91 15.88
N ASP A 7 11.21 -12.77 15.71
CA ASP A 7 12.57 -12.58 16.21
C ASP A 7 12.45 -12.02 17.64
N PRO A 8 13.05 -12.64 18.68
CA PRO A 8 13.01 -12.12 20.05
C PRO A 8 13.47 -10.66 20.19
N VAL A 9 14.18 -10.13 19.19
CA VAL A 9 14.56 -8.72 19.07
C VAL A 9 13.36 -7.77 18.95
N VAL A 10 12.18 -8.24 18.51
CA VAL A 10 10.97 -7.40 18.38
C VAL A 10 10.50 -6.84 19.72
N PHE A 11 10.71 -7.56 20.83
CA PHE A 11 10.36 -7.06 22.16
C PHE A 11 11.22 -5.88 22.62
N THR A 12 12.36 -5.64 21.97
CA THR A 12 13.21 -4.47 22.19
C THR A 12 12.63 -3.19 21.56
N TYR A 13 11.75 -3.32 20.56
CA TYR A 13 11.18 -2.19 19.80
C TYR A 13 9.67 -2.04 20.04
N ILE A 14 9.26 -2.10 21.31
CA ILE A 14 7.83 -2.06 21.68
C ILE A 14 7.14 -0.77 21.21
N ASP A 15 7.85 0.36 21.21
CA ASP A 15 7.32 1.64 20.72
C ASP A 15 6.98 1.55 19.23
N GLY A 16 7.88 0.98 18.42
CA GLY A 16 7.64 0.74 17.00
C GLY A 16 6.45 -0.19 16.77
N LEU A 17 6.31 -1.24 17.59
CA LEU A 17 5.17 -2.15 17.53
C LEU A 17 3.84 -1.41 17.82
N LEU A 18 3.82 -0.53 18.83
CA LEU A 18 2.64 0.27 19.16
C LEU A 18 2.25 1.19 18.01
N PHE A 19 3.22 1.84 17.35
CA PHE A 19 2.94 2.66 16.17
C PHE A 19 2.37 1.85 15.00
N VAL A 20 2.89 0.64 14.76
CA VAL A 20 2.36 -0.26 13.71
C VAL A 20 0.91 -0.65 14.01
N VAL A 21 0.61 -1.03 15.26
CA VAL A 21 -0.75 -1.39 15.69
C VAL A 21 -1.70 -0.18 15.58
N ALA A 22 -1.27 0.99 16.03
CA ALA A 22 -2.06 2.22 15.90
C ALA A 22 -2.33 2.56 14.43
N SER A 23 -1.32 2.46 13.57
CA SER A 23 -1.45 2.66 12.11
C SER A 23 -2.44 1.66 11.50
N ALA A 24 -2.37 0.38 11.86
CA ALA A 24 -3.29 -0.63 11.37
C ALA A 24 -4.74 -0.38 11.81
N LEU A 25 -4.95 0.09 13.05
CA LEU A 25 -6.27 0.46 13.56
C LEU A 25 -6.84 1.67 12.82
N VAL A 26 -6.07 2.75 12.70
CA VAL A 26 -6.47 3.97 11.99
C VAL A 26 -6.74 3.65 10.51
N GLY A 27 -5.88 2.86 9.86
CA GLY A 27 -6.07 2.41 8.48
C GLY A 27 -7.34 1.59 8.32
N SER A 28 -7.62 0.66 9.23
CA SER A 28 -8.85 -0.15 9.20
C SER A 28 -10.10 0.74 9.32
N VAL A 29 -10.13 1.65 10.29
CA VAL A 29 -11.23 2.61 10.47
C VAL A 29 -11.38 3.50 9.23
N GLY A 30 -10.28 4.00 8.68
CA GLY A 30 -10.25 4.79 7.45
C GLY A 30 -10.88 4.05 6.27
N THR A 31 -10.54 2.78 6.06
CA THR A 31 -11.14 1.97 4.98
C THR A 31 -12.64 1.72 5.17
N ILE A 32 -13.12 1.62 6.41
CA ILE A 32 -14.56 1.49 6.70
C ILE A 32 -15.29 2.78 6.31
N TYR A 33 -14.80 3.95 6.75
CA TYR A 33 -15.39 5.23 6.38
C TYR A 33 -15.33 5.47 4.87
N GLN A 34 -14.22 5.12 4.22
CA GLN A 34 -14.06 5.26 2.78
C GLN A 34 -15.15 4.48 2.00
N ARG A 35 -15.55 3.30 2.49
CA ARG A 35 -16.64 2.50 1.90
C ARG A 35 -18.03 3.10 2.13
N GLN A 36 -18.21 3.94 3.14
CA GLN A 36 -19.49 4.60 3.43
C GLN A 36 -19.71 5.84 2.56
N ILE A 37 -18.65 6.42 2.01
CA ILE A 37 -18.74 7.56 1.09
C ILE A 37 -19.32 7.05 -0.24
N ARG A 38 -20.51 7.56 -0.58
CA ARG A 38 -21.22 7.27 -1.84
C ARG A 38 -21.35 8.55 -2.66
N ASN A 39 -21.42 8.42 -3.98
CA ASN A 39 -21.63 9.52 -4.94
C ASN A 39 -20.49 10.56 -5.04
N VAL A 40 -19.28 10.22 -4.59
CA VAL A 40 -18.07 11.05 -4.80
C VAL A 40 -17.17 10.31 -5.77
N GLY A 41 -16.70 10.97 -6.83
CA GLY A 41 -15.78 10.37 -7.79
C GLY A 41 -14.43 10.02 -7.13
N VAL A 42 -13.73 8.99 -7.62
CA VAL A 42 -12.45 8.56 -7.03
C VAL A 42 -11.42 9.70 -7.02
N PHE A 43 -11.36 10.50 -8.08
CA PHE A 43 -10.45 11.66 -8.14
C PHE A 43 -10.83 12.78 -7.16
N GLU A 44 -12.12 12.99 -6.95
CA GLU A 44 -12.61 14.00 -6.01
C GLU A 44 -12.31 13.57 -4.57
N LEU A 45 -12.53 12.29 -4.24
CA LEU A 45 -12.15 11.73 -2.95
C LEU A 45 -10.63 11.82 -2.71
N GLN A 46 -9.82 11.50 -3.72
CA GLN A 46 -8.35 11.63 -3.64
C GLN A 46 -7.91 13.09 -3.45
N ALA A 47 -8.57 14.04 -4.11
CA ALA A 47 -8.31 15.47 -3.91
C ALA A 47 -8.62 15.90 -2.48
N TRP A 48 -9.76 15.47 -1.92
CA TRP A 48 -10.12 15.77 -0.52
C TRP A 48 -9.13 15.16 0.48
N VAL A 49 -8.72 13.91 0.26
CA VAL A 49 -7.70 13.26 1.09
C VAL A 49 -6.37 14.00 1.00
N ALA A 50 -5.95 14.40 -0.20
CA ALA A 50 -4.70 15.16 -0.38
C ALA A 50 -4.77 16.53 0.31
N VAL A 51 -5.87 17.25 0.20
CA VAL A 51 -6.08 18.56 0.85
C VAL A 51 -6.08 18.43 2.37
N ALA A 52 -6.68 17.38 2.92
CA ALA A 52 -6.69 17.13 4.36
C ALA A 52 -5.31 16.66 4.87
N ALA A 53 -4.63 15.79 4.13
CA ALA A 53 -3.35 15.21 4.52
C ALA A 53 -2.17 16.18 4.36
N ALA A 54 -2.19 17.07 3.36
CA ALA A 54 -1.11 18.02 3.08
C ALA A 54 -0.70 18.88 4.28
N PRO A 55 -1.59 19.61 4.98
CA PRO A 55 -1.18 20.43 6.12
C PRO A 55 -0.70 19.58 7.31
N LEU A 56 -1.29 18.40 7.52
CA LEU A 56 -0.86 17.47 8.57
C LEU A 56 0.55 16.93 8.31
N MET A 57 0.82 16.52 7.07
CA MET A 57 2.13 16.03 6.65
C MET A 57 3.19 17.14 6.66
N LEU A 58 2.84 18.35 6.22
CA LEU A 58 3.73 19.51 6.31
C LEU A 58 4.04 19.86 7.77
N GLY A 59 3.03 19.86 8.64
CA GLY A 59 3.21 20.07 10.07
C GLY A 59 4.14 19.02 10.71
N ALA A 60 3.91 17.74 10.41
CA ALA A 60 4.78 16.66 10.88
C ALA A 60 6.21 16.82 10.35
N SER A 61 6.38 17.10 9.06
CA SER A 61 7.69 17.30 8.43
C SER A 61 8.45 18.47 9.06
N LEU A 62 7.78 19.58 9.39
CA LEU A 62 8.41 20.70 10.12
C LEU A 62 8.88 20.33 11.54
N VAL A 63 8.14 19.46 12.23
CA VAL A 63 8.50 19.01 13.59
C VAL A 63 9.64 17.98 13.56
N PHE A 64 9.64 17.06 12.60
CA PHE A 64 10.53 15.89 12.59
C PHE A 64 11.74 16.02 11.66
N GLU A 65 11.63 16.73 10.53
CA GLU A 65 12.64 16.73 9.46
C GLU A 65 13.50 18.01 9.40
N GLY A 66 13.14 19.07 10.13
CA GLY A 66 13.98 20.27 10.28
C GLY A 66 14.04 21.15 9.02
N ASN A 67 15.20 21.24 8.36
CA ASN A 67 15.43 22.19 7.25
C ASN A 67 14.82 21.73 5.92
N LEU A 68 13.49 21.90 5.81
CA LEU A 68 12.72 21.57 4.61
C LEU A 68 13.23 22.30 3.37
N VAL A 69 13.47 23.61 3.50
CA VAL A 69 13.86 24.46 2.37
C VAL A 69 15.22 24.05 1.82
N GLY A 70 16.19 23.80 2.71
CA GLY A 70 17.51 23.29 2.31
C GLY A 70 17.41 21.95 1.58
N THR A 71 16.62 21.03 2.12
CA THR A 71 16.42 19.69 1.52
C THR A 71 15.81 19.79 0.13
N MET A 72 14.78 20.63 -0.05
CA MET A 72 14.15 20.88 -1.36
C MET A 72 15.10 21.49 -2.38
N MET A 73 15.98 22.42 -1.95
CA MET A 73 16.96 23.06 -2.84
C MET A 73 18.10 22.12 -3.25
N THR A 74 18.47 21.16 -2.39
CA THR A 74 19.49 20.15 -2.70
C THR A 74 18.95 18.91 -3.40
N ALA A 75 17.62 18.79 -3.52
CA ALA A 75 16.98 17.63 -4.11
C ALA A 75 17.32 17.51 -5.60
N THR A 76 17.87 16.36 -5.97
CA THR A 76 18.23 16.01 -7.33
C THR A 76 16.99 15.78 -8.20
N LEU A 77 17.17 15.85 -9.53
CA LEU A 77 16.10 15.54 -10.48
C LEU A 77 15.54 14.12 -10.28
N LEU A 78 16.36 13.17 -9.84
CA LEU A 78 15.94 11.81 -9.53
C LEU A 78 15.00 11.74 -8.30
N GLN A 79 15.26 12.55 -7.27
CA GLN A 79 14.39 12.59 -6.09
C GLN A 79 13.04 13.22 -6.44
N TRP A 80 13.05 14.30 -7.23
CA TRP A 80 11.83 14.92 -7.73
C TRP A 80 11.04 14.01 -8.68
N SER A 81 11.71 13.23 -9.53
CA SER A 81 11.02 12.25 -10.38
C SER A 81 10.38 11.13 -9.56
N GLY A 82 10.99 10.71 -8.45
CA GLY A 82 10.39 9.80 -7.48
C GLY A 82 9.10 10.35 -6.87
N VAL A 83 9.11 11.62 -6.43
CA VAL A 83 7.91 12.29 -5.91
C VAL A 83 6.82 12.36 -6.98
N PHE A 84 7.17 12.75 -8.21
CA PHE A 84 6.23 12.80 -9.32
C PHE A 84 5.64 11.42 -9.65
N TYR A 85 6.49 10.39 -9.67
CA TYR A 85 6.06 9.01 -9.90
C TYR A 85 5.03 8.57 -8.85
N VAL A 86 5.28 8.82 -7.57
CA VAL A 86 4.34 8.44 -6.50
C VAL A 86 3.04 9.25 -6.60
N ALA A 87 3.14 10.57 -6.78
CA ALA A 87 1.98 11.46 -6.82
C ALA A 87 1.06 11.21 -8.03
N PHE A 88 1.63 11.00 -9.21
CA PHE A 88 0.86 10.84 -10.45
C PHE A 88 0.75 9.39 -10.89
N ALA A 89 1.87 8.70 -11.10
CA ALA A 89 1.82 7.34 -11.64
C ALA A 89 1.19 6.36 -10.62
N SER A 90 1.67 6.35 -9.38
CA SER A 90 1.13 5.44 -8.37
C SER A 90 -0.29 5.84 -7.95
N SER A 91 -0.52 7.10 -7.56
CA SER A 91 -1.83 7.52 -7.06
C SER A 91 -2.89 7.63 -8.15
N LEU A 92 -2.63 8.33 -9.25
CA LEU A 92 -3.64 8.55 -10.29
C LEU A 92 -3.87 7.28 -11.10
N VAL A 93 -2.83 6.68 -11.66
CA VAL A 93 -2.97 5.50 -12.53
C VAL A 93 -3.38 4.27 -11.73
N GLY A 94 -2.85 4.10 -10.52
CA GLY A 94 -3.22 2.98 -9.64
C GLY A 94 -4.72 3.01 -9.27
N HIS A 95 -5.21 4.13 -8.74
CA HIS A 95 -6.61 4.24 -8.33
C HIS A 95 -7.57 4.32 -9.53
N ALA A 96 -7.22 5.06 -10.58
CA ALA A 96 -8.03 5.13 -11.80
C ALA A 96 -8.12 3.77 -12.49
N GLY A 97 -7.01 3.03 -12.54
CA GLY A 97 -6.95 1.69 -13.14
C GLY A 97 -7.84 0.70 -12.40
N ILE A 98 -7.77 0.69 -11.06
CA ILE A 98 -8.66 -0.15 -10.23
C ILE A 98 -10.12 0.24 -10.43
N TYR A 99 -10.44 1.53 -10.42
CA TYR A 99 -11.82 1.99 -10.60
C TYR A 99 -12.37 1.65 -11.99
N TYR A 100 -11.57 1.85 -13.04
CA TYR A 100 -11.90 1.48 -14.42
C TYR A 100 -12.15 -0.03 -14.56
N LEU A 101 -11.31 -0.86 -13.92
CA LEU A 101 -11.49 -2.31 -13.93
C LEU A 101 -12.76 -2.73 -13.19
N LEU A 102 -13.04 -2.15 -12.02
CA LEU A 102 -14.23 -2.46 -11.23
C LEU A 102 -15.53 -2.02 -11.90
N GLN A 103 -15.48 -0.99 -12.75
CA GLN A 103 -16.63 -0.58 -13.57
C GLN A 103 -16.91 -1.51 -14.75
N ARG A 104 -15.90 -2.27 -15.23
CA ARG A 104 -16.01 -3.12 -16.43
C ARG A 104 -16.03 -4.62 -16.15
N TYR A 105 -15.50 -5.04 -15.02
CA TYR A 105 -15.36 -6.43 -14.63
C TYR A 105 -15.92 -6.64 -13.23
N GLU A 106 -16.63 -7.76 -13.04
CA GLU A 106 -17.06 -8.18 -11.71
C GLU A 106 -15.86 -8.33 -10.78
N VAL A 107 -16.06 -8.01 -9.49
CA VAL A 107 -15.03 -8.02 -8.44
C VAL A 107 -14.25 -9.35 -8.40
N THR A 108 -14.89 -10.45 -8.80
CA THR A 108 -14.30 -11.79 -8.86
C THR A 108 -13.26 -11.94 -9.98
N GLN A 109 -13.35 -11.17 -11.07
CA GLN A 109 -12.38 -11.18 -12.16
C GLN A 109 -11.18 -10.25 -11.93
N THR A 110 -11.31 -9.28 -11.02
CA THR A 110 -10.20 -8.37 -10.65
C THR A 110 -9.33 -8.94 -9.52
N ALA A 111 -9.80 -9.97 -8.81
CA ALA A 111 -9.04 -10.66 -7.76
C ALA A 111 -7.68 -11.24 -8.22
N PRO A 112 -7.54 -11.89 -9.40
CA PRO A 112 -6.24 -12.32 -9.93
C PRO A 112 -5.26 -11.16 -10.19
N LEU A 113 -5.78 -9.97 -10.47
CA LEU A 113 -4.93 -8.79 -10.68
C LEU A 113 -4.28 -8.32 -9.38
N THR A 114 -5.00 -8.42 -8.26
CA THR A 114 -4.46 -8.09 -6.93
C THR A 114 -3.40 -9.08 -6.47
N LEU A 115 -3.45 -10.33 -6.96
CA LEU A 115 -2.44 -11.37 -6.73
C LEU A 115 -1.12 -11.10 -7.49
N LEU A 116 -1.17 -10.35 -8.58
CA LEU A 116 0.02 -9.93 -9.32
C LEU A 116 0.81 -8.83 -8.60
N ALA A 117 0.16 -8.03 -7.74
CA ALA A 117 0.82 -6.93 -7.06
C ALA A 117 2.03 -7.40 -6.20
N PRO A 118 1.91 -8.41 -5.32
CA PRO A 118 3.06 -8.96 -4.59
C PRO A 118 4.18 -9.49 -5.50
N VAL A 119 3.83 -10.07 -6.64
CA VAL A 119 4.82 -10.60 -7.60
C VAL A 119 5.60 -9.47 -8.24
N PHE A 120 4.92 -8.42 -8.71
CA PHE A 120 5.58 -7.23 -9.25
C PHE A 120 6.40 -6.50 -8.18
N THR A 121 5.92 -6.41 -6.94
CA THR A 121 6.68 -5.82 -5.83
C THR A 121 8.02 -6.53 -5.64
N VAL A 122 8.04 -7.87 -5.56
CA VAL A 122 9.29 -8.64 -5.42
C VAL A 122 10.17 -8.48 -6.67
N PHE A 123 9.57 -8.55 -7.86
CA PHE A 123 10.31 -8.38 -9.11
C PHE A 123 11.03 -7.03 -9.19
N PHE A 124 10.33 -5.92 -8.87
CA PHE A 124 10.92 -4.59 -8.88
C PHE A 124 11.89 -4.37 -7.72
N ALA A 125 11.64 -4.93 -6.53
CA ALA A 125 12.59 -4.86 -5.41
C ALA A 125 13.96 -5.47 -5.77
N VAL A 126 13.95 -6.60 -6.48
CA VAL A 126 15.19 -7.28 -6.90
C VAL A 126 15.84 -6.58 -8.09
N THR A 127 15.06 -6.20 -9.10
CA THR A 127 15.59 -5.66 -10.36
C THR A 127 15.97 -4.19 -10.31
N LEU A 128 15.16 -3.33 -9.66
CA LEU A 128 15.43 -1.91 -9.53
C LEU A 128 16.24 -1.57 -8.29
N LEU A 129 15.90 -2.18 -7.14
CA LEU A 129 16.55 -1.85 -5.86
C LEU A 129 17.81 -2.69 -5.60
N GLY A 130 18.00 -3.78 -6.34
CA GLY A 130 19.15 -4.68 -6.17
C GLY A 130 19.10 -5.47 -4.87
N GLU A 131 17.92 -5.64 -4.26
CA GLU A 131 17.79 -6.39 -3.01
C GLU A 131 18.21 -7.85 -3.18
N LEU A 132 19.09 -8.31 -2.29
CA LEU A 132 19.53 -9.70 -2.24
C LEU A 132 18.41 -10.58 -1.67
N LEU A 133 17.86 -11.46 -2.51
CA LEU A 133 16.88 -12.46 -2.10
C LEU A 133 17.50 -13.47 -1.14
N THR A 134 17.28 -13.26 0.17
CA THR A 134 17.64 -14.27 1.17
C THR A 134 16.66 -15.43 1.14
N THR A 135 17.10 -16.64 1.53
CA THR A 135 16.24 -17.83 1.59
C THR A 135 15.01 -17.61 2.48
N ARG A 136 15.15 -16.85 3.57
CA ARG A 136 14.02 -16.48 4.45
C ARG A 136 12.98 -15.62 3.74
N MET A 137 13.42 -14.69 2.89
CA MET A 137 12.53 -13.82 2.11
C MET A 137 11.78 -14.61 1.04
N ILE A 138 12.44 -15.56 0.38
CA ILE A 138 11.80 -16.46 -0.60
C ILE A 138 10.71 -17.30 0.07
N VAL A 139 11.03 -17.94 1.22
CA VAL A 139 10.05 -18.72 1.98
C VAL A 139 8.90 -17.84 2.45
N GLY A 140 9.19 -16.63 2.94
CA GLY A 140 8.20 -15.64 3.33
C GLY A 140 7.26 -15.23 2.19
N ALA A 141 7.83 -14.96 1.01
CA ALA A 141 7.08 -14.60 -0.19
C ALA A 141 6.19 -15.75 -0.67
N LEU A 142 6.69 -16.99 -0.68
CA LEU A 142 5.90 -18.18 -1.03
C LEU A 142 4.72 -18.38 -0.08
N VAL A 143 4.94 -18.26 1.23
CA VAL A 143 3.87 -18.36 2.23
C VAL A 143 2.82 -17.25 2.04
N ALA A 144 3.26 -16.01 1.80
CA ALA A 144 2.35 -14.90 1.55
C ALA A 144 1.52 -15.13 0.27
N LEU A 145 2.16 -15.45 -0.85
CA LEU A 145 1.49 -15.74 -2.13
C LEU A 145 0.49 -16.89 -2.00
N THR A 146 0.85 -17.96 -1.28
CA THR A 146 -0.04 -19.09 -1.02
C THR A 146 -1.25 -18.66 -0.20
N GLY A 147 -1.05 -17.84 0.83
CA GLY A 147 -2.13 -17.28 1.64
C GLY A 147 -3.11 -16.43 0.81
N VAL A 148 -2.59 -15.53 -0.03
CA VAL A 148 -3.44 -14.71 -0.91
C VAL A 148 -4.18 -15.59 -1.93
N LEU A 149 -3.51 -16.62 -2.48
CA LEU A 149 -4.13 -17.57 -3.42
C LEU A 149 -5.29 -18.33 -2.77
N VAL A 150 -5.11 -18.81 -1.54
CA VAL A 150 -6.17 -19.51 -0.78
C VAL A 150 -7.37 -18.59 -0.52
N VAL A 151 -7.12 -17.34 -0.10
CA VAL A 151 -8.20 -16.36 0.11
C VAL A 151 -8.94 -16.07 -1.19
N SER A 152 -8.21 -15.88 -2.30
CA SER A 152 -8.77 -15.58 -3.62
C SER A 152 -9.63 -16.73 -4.15
N ILE A 153 -9.16 -17.99 -4.05
CA ILE A 153 -9.94 -19.17 -4.45
C ILE A 153 -11.20 -19.31 -3.58
N ARG A 154 -11.09 -19.06 -2.26
CA ARG A 154 -12.23 -19.15 -1.35
C ARG A 154 -13.29 -18.08 -1.64
N GLN A 155 -12.90 -16.85 -1.98
CA GLN A 155 -13.83 -15.80 -2.38
C GLN A 155 -14.58 -16.18 -3.67
N LYS A 156 -13.90 -16.78 -4.65
CA LYS A 156 -14.55 -17.33 -5.85
C LYS A 156 -15.66 -18.33 -5.52
N ARG A 157 -15.43 -19.19 -4.52
CA ARG A 157 -16.38 -20.23 -4.10
C ARG A 157 -17.61 -19.70 -3.34
N ILE A 158 -17.51 -18.53 -2.69
CA ILE A 158 -18.62 -17.92 -1.96
C ILE A 158 -19.56 -17.16 -2.91
N VAL A 159 -19.04 -16.66 -4.04
CA VAL A 159 -19.86 -16.01 -5.08
C VAL A 159 -20.66 -17.05 -5.89
N ASP A 160 -20.22 -18.31 -5.94
CA ASP A 160 -20.88 -19.41 -6.66
C ASP A 160 -22.07 -20.06 -5.91
N THR A 161 -22.50 -19.53 -4.77
CA THR A 161 -23.79 -19.91 -4.17
C THR A 161 -24.86 -18.94 -4.64
N GLY A 162 -25.44 -19.25 -5.80
CA GLY A 162 -26.44 -18.45 -6.47
C GLY A 162 -27.63 -18.07 -5.59
N PHE A 163 -28.06 -16.81 -5.78
CA PHE A 163 -29.45 -16.44 -5.95
C PHE A 163 -29.55 -15.60 -7.23
#